data_AF-A0A3M1L576-F1
#
_entry.id   AF-A0A3M1L576-F1
#
_cell.length_a   1.000
_cell.length_b   1.000
_cell.length_c   1.000
_cell.angle_alpha   90.00
_cell.angle_beta   90.00
_cell.angle_gamma   90.00
#
_symmetry.space_group_name_H-M   'P 1'
#
loop_
_entity.id
_entity.type
_entity.pdbx_description
1 polymer ?
#
loop_
_entity_poly.entity_id
_entity_poly.type
_entity_poly.pdbx_seq_one_letter_code
_entity_poly.pdbx_strand_id
1 'polypeptide(L)' 'PELGVEYVARLFANTRTRRAPVIEGSKLLGIISVSDVMHKSDFVEKPKSYFELYCEENPSALEARIYED' A
#
# COMPACT_ATOMS: atom_id res chain seq x y z
N PRO A 1 -3.58 14.60 4.61
CA PRO A 1 -4.46 13.42 4.38
C PRO A 1 -3.99 12.56 3.20
N GLU A 2 -3.37 13.17 2.18
CA GLU A 2 -2.94 12.54 0.94
C GLU A 2 -1.71 11.59 1.03
N LEU A 3 -1.31 11.15 2.23
CA LEU A 3 -0.17 10.23 2.37
C LEU A 3 -0.58 8.81 1.96
N GLY A 4 0.27 8.11 1.19
CA GLY A 4 0.05 6.71 0.83
C GLY A 4 0.00 5.78 2.06
N VAL A 5 -0.84 4.75 1.99
CA VAL A 5 -1.08 3.80 3.09
C VAL A 5 0.20 3.01 3.42
N GLU A 6 1.02 2.70 2.41
CA GLU A 6 2.30 2.00 2.55
C GLU A 6 3.29 2.79 3.39
N TYR A 7 3.30 4.12 3.22
CA TYR A 7 4.16 4.99 3.99
C TYR A 7 3.75 4.99 5.47
N VAL A 8 2.46 5.07 5.75
CA VAL A 8 1.93 4.99 7.12
C VAL A 8 2.26 3.64 7.76
N ALA A 9 2.13 2.54 7.02
CA ALA A 9 2.51 1.20 7.47
C ALA A 9 4.00 1.13 7.85
N ARG A 10 4.88 1.65 6.99
CA ARG A 10 6.32 1.71 7.23
C ARG A 10 6.66 2.58 8.45
N LEU A 11 5.97 3.71 8.60
CA LEU A 11 6.13 4.59 9.76
C LEU A 11 5.78 3.87 11.05
N PHE A 12 4.65 3.16 11.10
CA PHE A 12 4.26 2.36 12.27
C PHE A 12 5.28 1.25 12.60
N ALA A 13 5.78 0.56 11.58
CA ALA A 13 6.81 -0.47 11.77
C ALA A 13 8.11 0.09 12.37
N ASN A 14 8.57 1.24 11.88
CA ASN A 14 9.84 1.84 12.29
C ASN A 14 9.75 2.56 13.65
N THR A 15 8.60 3.15 13.96
CA THR A 15 8.44 3.97 15.19
C THR A 15 7.90 3.18 16.38
N ARG A 16 7.49 1.92 16.18
CA ARG A 16 6.76 1.10 17.16
C ARG A 16 5.44 1.73 17.63
N THR A 17 4.90 2.68 16.86
CA THR A 17 3.61 3.31 17.14
C THR A 17 2.50 2.57 16.39
N ARG A 18 1.36 2.30 17.04
CA ARG A 18 0.26 1.56 16.42
C ARG A 18 -0.90 2.43 15.93
N ARG A 19 -0.87 3.72 16.27
CA ARG A 19 -1.91 4.72 15.96
C ARG A 19 -1.28 6.09 15.78
N ALA A 20 -1.83 6.89 14.89
CA ALA A 20 -1.43 8.28 14.69
C ALA A 20 -2.64 9.17 14.37
N PRO A 21 -2.59 10.46 14.73
CA PRO A 21 -3.57 11.43 14.28
C PRO A 21 -3.37 11.77 12.80
N VAL A 22 -4.47 12.01 12.08
CA VAL A 22 -4.47 12.55 10.72
C VAL A 22 -4.78 14.04 10.81
N ILE A 23 -3.86 14.87 10.36
CA ILE A 23 -3.93 16.34 10.48
C ILE A 23 -3.87 16.95 9.07
N GLU A 24 -4.63 18.03 8.86
CA GLU A 24 -4.54 18.90 7.68
C GLU A 24 -4.40 20.35 8.13
N GLY A 25 -3.25 20.97 7.84
CA GLY A 25 -2.91 22.28 8.39
C GLY A 25 -2.93 22.25 9.92
N SER A 26 -3.83 23.03 10.53
CA SER A 26 -4.06 23.09 11.98
C SER A 26 -5.24 22.23 12.45
N LYS A 27 -5.94 21.54 11.56
CA LYS A 27 -7.16 20.79 11.87
C LYS A 27 -6.87 19.31 12.07
N LEU A 28 -7.31 18.76 13.19
CA LEU A 28 -7.37 17.30 13.40
C LEU A 28 -8.55 16.74 12.59
N LEU A 29 -8.25 15.85 11.63
CA LEU A 29 -9.24 15.18 10.81
C LEU A 29 -9.72 13.85 11.41
N GLY A 30 -8.83 13.14 12.12
CA GLY A 30 -9.17 11.86 12.73
C GLY A 30 -7.96 11.08 13.24
N ILE A 31 -8.14 9.77 13.39
CA ILE A 31 -7.11 8.83 13.86
C ILE A 31 -7.01 7.69 12.85
N ILE A 32 -5.80 7.24 12.57
CA ILE A 32 -5.50 6.03 11.80
C ILE A 32 -4.71 5.04 12.67
N SER A 33 -4.97 3.76 12.52
CA SER A 33 -4.33 2.67 13.24
C SER A 33 -3.79 1.59 12.31
N VAL A 34 -2.92 0.74 12.84
CA VAL A 34 -2.45 -0.47 12.11
C VAL A 34 -3.63 -1.33 11.66
N SER A 35 -4.69 -1.43 12.46
CA SER A 35 -5.89 -2.19 12.07
C SER A 35 -6.56 -1.58 10.84
N ASP A 36 -6.60 -0.26 10.71
CA ASP A 36 -7.17 0.40 9.53
C ASP A 36 -6.33 0.10 8.29
N VAL A 37 -5.00 0.12 8.42
CA VAL A 37 -4.06 -0.26 7.35
C VAL A 37 -4.29 -1.71 6.90
N MET A 38 -4.45 -2.63 7.84
CA MET A 38 -4.64 -4.06 7.53
C MET A 38 -5.99 -4.36 6.87
N HIS A 39 -7.08 -3.70 7.28
CA HIS A 39 -8.43 -4.00 6.76
C HIS A 39 -8.78 -3.24 5.47
N LYS A 40 -8.08 -2.15 5.14
CA LYS A 40 -8.31 -1.37 3.91
C LYS A 40 -7.28 -1.59 2.81
N SER A 41 -6.18 -2.30 3.06
CA SER A 41 -5.20 -2.57 2.02
C SER A 41 -5.54 -3.87 1.28
N ASP A 42 -6.03 -3.74 0.04
CA ASP A 42 -6.14 -4.85 -0.91
C ASP A 42 -4.79 -5.54 -1.20
N PHE A 43 -3.67 -4.95 -0.72
CA PHE A 43 -2.33 -5.49 -0.82
C PHE A 43 -2.15 -6.84 -0.11
N VAL A 44 -2.91 -7.11 0.95
CA VAL A 44 -2.80 -8.39 1.69
C VAL A 44 -3.59 -9.50 1.00
N GLU A 45 -4.69 -9.17 0.34
CA GLU A 45 -5.61 -10.13 -0.26
C GLU A 45 -5.06 -10.73 -1.58
N LYS A 46 -4.25 -9.97 -2.34
CA LYS A 46 -3.56 -10.45 -3.56
C LYS A 46 -2.17 -9.83 -3.72
N PRO A 47 -1.14 -10.34 -3.02
CA PRO A 47 0.23 -9.95 -3.32
C PRO A 47 0.57 -10.37 -4.76
N LYS A 48 0.99 -9.42 -5.59
CA LYS A 48 1.51 -9.73 -6.93
C LYS A 48 2.69 -10.69 -6.79
N SER A 49 2.65 -11.77 -7.53
CA SER A 49 3.76 -12.68 -7.70
C SER A 49 4.96 -11.94 -8.30
N TYR A 50 6.17 -12.47 -8.07
CA TYR A 50 7.37 -11.97 -8.74
C TYR A 50 7.23 -11.97 -10.28
N PHE A 51 6.41 -12.89 -10.81
CA PHE A 51 6.11 -12.94 -12.24
C PHE A 51 5.27 -11.75 -12.70
N GLU A 52 4.17 -11.43 -12.00
CA GLU A 52 3.34 -10.28 -12.33
C GLU A 52 4.11 -8.96 -12.23
N LEU A 53 4.98 -8.81 -11.21
CA LEU A 53 5.86 -7.66 -11.08
C LEU A 53 6.83 -7.52 -12.27
N TYR A 54 7.45 -8.65 -12.68
CA TYR A 54 8.36 -8.66 -13.83
C TYR A 54 7.66 -8.28 -15.14
N CYS A 55 6.45 -8.81 -15.37
CA CYS A 55 5.65 -8.49 -16.55
C CYS A 55 5.24 -7.01 -16.60
N GLU A 56 4.95 -6.39 -15.46
CA GLU A 56 4.65 -4.94 -15.38
C GLU A 56 5.87 -4.07 -15.68
N GLU A 57 7.05 -4.46 -15.21
CA GLU A 57 8.29 -3.75 -15.48
C GLU A 57 8.80 -3.97 -16.92
N ASN A 58 8.39 -5.08 -17.56
CA ASN A 58 8.82 -5.48 -18.90
C ASN A 58 7.62 -5.84 -19.80
N PRO A 59 6.77 -4.85 -20.16
CA PRO A 59 5.53 -5.11 -20.89
C PRO A 59 5.74 -5.67 -22.31
N SER A 60 6.95 -5.52 -22.87
CA SER A 60 7.30 -6.10 -24.19
C SER A 60 7.82 -7.54 -24.11
N ALA A 61 8.02 -8.09 -22.91
CA ALA A 61 8.44 -9.47 -22.72
C ALA A 61 7.46 -10.45 -23.38
N LEU A 62 7.97 -11.56 -23.91
CA LEU A 62 7.14 -12.52 -24.65
C LEU A 62 6.13 -13.20 -23.73
N GLU A 63 6.51 -13.37 -22.47
CA GLU A 63 5.75 -13.95 -21.37
C GLU A 63 4.63 -13.03 -20.86
N ALA A 64 4.77 -11.70 -21.02
CA ALA A 64 3.75 -10.72 -20.62
C ALA A 64 2.58 -10.63 -21.62
N ARG A 65 2.79 -11.06 -22.87
CA ARG A 65 1.81 -10.99 -23.97
C ARG A 65 0.78 -12.12 -23.99
N ILE A 66 0.85 -13.07 -23.06
CA ILE A 66 0.10 -14.34 -23.11
C ILE A 66 -1.23 -14.26 -22.32
N TYR A 67 -1.50 -13.16 -21.61
CA TYR A 67 -2.70 -13.03 -20.75
C TYR A 67 -3.66 -11.90 -21.15
N GLU A 68 -3.63 -11.44 -22.40
CA GLU A 68 -4.72 -10.64 -22.97
C GLU A 68 -5.68 -11.55 -23.76
N ASP A 69 -6.55 -12.28 -23.04
CA ASP A 69 -7.80 -12.86 -23.57
C ASP A 69 -8.95 -12.51 -22.61
#